data_AF-A0A443I8B7-F1
#
_entry.id   AF-A0A443I8B7-F1
#
_cell.length_a   1.000
_cell.length_b   1.000
_cell.length_c   1.000
_cell.angle_alpha   90.00
_cell.angle_beta   90.00
_cell.angle_gamma   90.00
#
_symmetry.space_group_name_H-M   'P 1'
#
loop_
_entity.id
_entity.type
_entity.pdbx_description
1 polymer ?
#
loop_
_entity_poly.entity_id
_entity_poly.type
_entity_poly.pdbx_seq_one_letter_code
_entity_poly.pdbx_strand_id
1 'polypeptide(L)'
;MTDQDERFRQEVLEAFNAGLRNIYSEVDKVDVLVSINSFSFHFTNDISPRPSPESEEIQQQLCVLWSMFLETAKILEEGHPFQEKLLSLLLWTKEFDSLHRSIHCTETVACAWDLYRFGESLQATWEEVINTGTTSQQCNLASFSAKVLSAGICRDEISLTALRYLREALETDEEAKTIALLPAAAVWIDDSRHMLLAFSVQNRFYGEQFKVHLATPGELARRANISQRGFSLKRWLFWRERLKKTQS
;
A
#
# COMPACT_ATOMS: atom_id res chain seq x y z
N MET A 1 -3.30 16.71 24.75
CA MET A 1 -3.96 15.45 24.34
C MET A 1 -3.75 14.45 25.46
N THR A 2 -4.82 13.88 26.00
CA THR A 2 -4.76 13.07 27.22
C THR A 2 -4.36 11.63 26.89
N ASP A 3 -3.44 11.07 27.66
CA ASP A 3 -2.99 9.66 27.68
C ASP A 3 -4.15 8.62 27.67
N GLN A 4 -5.37 9.07 27.94
CA GLN A 4 -6.61 8.30 27.86
C GLN A 4 -7.13 8.10 26.42
N ASP A 5 -6.97 9.09 25.53
CA ASP A 5 -7.42 8.98 24.13
C ASP A 5 -6.50 8.08 23.30
N GLU A 6 -5.19 8.13 23.59
CA GLU A 6 -4.20 7.24 22.99
C GLU A 6 -4.44 5.79 23.40
N ARG A 7 -4.68 5.55 24.70
CA ARG A 7 -5.07 4.22 25.20
C ARG A 7 -6.35 3.70 24.57
N PHE A 8 -7.40 4.52 24.47
CA PHE A 8 -8.65 4.10 23.83
C PHE A 8 -8.44 3.68 22.37
N ARG A 9 -7.64 4.42 21.60
CA ARG A 9 -7.35 4.07 20.20
C ARG A 9 -6.54 2.79 20.08
N GLN A 10 -5.57 2.60 20.97
CA GLN A 10 -4.81 1.36 21.04
C GLN A 10 -5.73 0.18 21.36
N GLU A 11 -6.66 0.34 22.30
CA GLU A 11 -7.69 -0.66 22.62
C GLU A 11 -8.60 -0.96 21.41
N VAL A 12 -9.03 0.06 20.66
CA VAL A 12 -9.83 -0.10 19.44
C VAL A 12 -9.05 -0.91 18.40
N LEU A 13 -7.78 -0.58 18.17
CA LEU A 13 -6.95 -1.27 17.20
C LEU A 13 -6.65 -2.71 17.64
N GLU A 14 -6.39 -2.94 18.93
CA GLU A 14 -6.19 -4.28 19.49
C GLU A 14 -7.45 -5.14 19.39
N ALA A 15 -8.61 -4.57 19.69
CA ALA A 15 -9.89 -5.25 19.55
C ALA A 15 -10.18 -5.62 18.08
N PHE A 16 -9.92 -4.68 17.16
CA PHE A 16 -10.04 -4.94 15.72
C PHE A 16 -9.10 -6.06 15.27
N ASN A 17 -7.82 -5.98 15.66
CA ASN A 17 -6.81 -6.98 15.32
C ASN A 17 -7.08 -8.35 15.95
N ALA A 18 -7.70 -8.40 17.13
CA ALA A 18 -8.17 -9.64 17.74
C ALA A 18 -9.32 -10.24 16.92
N GLY A 19 -10.25 -9.42 16.43
CA GLY A 19 -11.33 -9.85 15.54
C GLY A 19 -10.80 -10.43 14.22
N LEU A 20 -9.77 -9.82 13.65
CA LEU A 20 -9.13 -10.27 12.41
C LEU A 20 -8.55 -11.70 12.50
N ARG A 21 -8.10 -12.14 13.68
CA ARG A 21 -7.57 -13.51 13.89
C ARG A 21 -8.63 -14.59 13.78
N ASN A 22 -9.91 -14.23 13.84
CA ASN A 22 -11.05 -15.13 13.84
C ASN A 22 -11.86 -15.09 12.54
N ILE A 23 -11.28 -14.59 11.44
CA ILE A 23 -11.94 -14.58 10.13
C ILE A 23 -11.90 -16.00 9.56
N TYR A 24 -13.00 -16.74 9.69
CA TYR A 24 -13.14 -18.09 9.13
C TYR A 24 -14.27 -18.19 8.10
N SER A 25 -15.23 -17.27 8.16
CA SER A 25 -16.42 -17.26 7.31
C SER A 25 -16.51 -15.99 6.46
N GLU A 26 -17.35 -16.06 5.43
CA GLU A 26 -17.71 -14.90 4.61
C GLU A 26 -18.43 -13.81 5.42
N VAL A 27 -19.16 -14.19 6.47
CA VAL A 27 -19.85 -13.26 7.37
C VAL A 27 -18.82 -12.43 8.14
N ASP A 28 -17.79 -13.08 8.71
CA ASP A 28 -16.72 -12.39 9.45
C ASP A 28 -16.01 -11.35 8.55
N LYS A 29 -15.74 -11.71 7.29
CA LYS A 29 -15.13 -10.79 6.32
C LYS A 29 -16.03 -9.58 6.02
N VAL A 30 -17.35 -9.77 5.97
CA VAL A 30 -18.31 -8.67 5.79
C VAL A 30 -18.33 -7.76 7.02
N ASP A 31 -18.33 -8.32 8.23
CA ASP A 31 -18.34 -7.55 9.47
C ASP A 31 -17.09 -6.68 9.63
N VAL A 32 -15.93 -7.16 9.17
CA VAL A 32 -14.70 -6.36 9.10
C VAL A 32 -14.87 -5.17 8.15
N LEU A 33 -15.41 -5.39 6.94
CA LEU A 33 -15.67 -4.30 5.99
C LEU A 33 -16.68 -3.29 6.53
N VAL A 34 -17.73 -3.75 7.23
CA VAL A 34 -18.70 -2.89 7.90
C VAL A 34 -18.05 -2.05 8.99
N SER A 35 -17.12 -2.64 9.76
CA SER A 35 -16.36 -1.92 10.80
C SER A 35 -15.47 -0.83 10.20
N ILE A 36 -14.72 -1.14 9.13
CA ILE A 36 -13.90 -0.16 8.41
C ILE A 36 -14.76 0.95 7.82
N ASN A 37 -15.90 0.61 7.22
CA ASN A 37 -16.81 1.58 6.63
C ASN A 37 -17.42 2.52 7.69
N SER A 38 -17.82 1.97 8.83
CA SER A 38 -18.37 2.75 9.94
C SER A 38 -17.33 3.75 10.46
N PHE A 39 -16.08 3.30 10.66
CA PHE A 39 -14.98 4.18 11.07
C PHE A 39 -14.69 5.26 10.01
N SER A 40 -14.65 4.88 8.73
CA SER A 40 -14.47 5.80 7.60
C SER A 40 -15.53 6.91 7.56
N PHE A 41 -16.79 6.54 7.80
CA PHE A 41 -17.90 7.48 7.82
C PHE A 41 -17.82 8.43 9.01
N HIS A 42 -17.53 7.91 10.22
CA HIS A 42 -17.33 8.73 11.42
C HIS A 42 -16.19 9.74 11.24
N PHE A 43 -15.04 9.28 10.73
CA PHE A 43 -13.89 10.14 10.43
C PHE A 43 -14.25 11.30 9.51
N THR A 44 -14.94 11.01 8.40
CA THR A 44 -15.26 12.04 7.40
C THR A 44 -16.22 13.11 7.94
N ASN A 45 -17.19 12.72 8.78
CA ASN A 45 -18.11 13.65 9.43
C ASN A 45 -17.40 14.53 10.49
N ASP A 46 -16.47 13.96 11.25
CA ASP A 46 -15.77 14.64 12.36
C ASP A 46 -14.77 15.71 11.88
N ILE A 47 -14.30 15.62 10.64
CA ILE A 47 -13.42 16.64 10.02
C ILE A 47 -14.16 17.95 9.71
N SER A 48 -15.50 17.93 9.61
CA SER A 48 -16.30 19.08 9.18
C SER A 48 -16.08 20.39 9.95
N PRO A 49 -15.68 20.42 11.24
CA PRO A 49 -15.41 21.68 11.96
C PRO A 49 -13.93 21.93 12.32
N ARG A 50 -12.98 21.02 12.02
CA ARG A 50 -11.64 21.03 12.64
C ARG A 50 -10.50 21.49 11.71
N PRO A 51 -9.50 22.22 12.26
CA PRO A 51 -8.50 22.93 11.49
C PRO A 51 -7.42 21.98 10.98
N SER A 52 -7.02 22.16 9.72
CA SER A 52 -5.86 21.56 9.03
C SER A 52 -5.74 20.01 9.10
N PRO A 53 -5.52 19.31 7.97
CA PRO A 53 -5.14 17.88 7.98
C PRO A 53 -3.86 17.59 8.77
N GLU A 54 -3.10 18.62 9.17
CA GLU A 54 -1.92 18.52 10.03
C GLU A 54 -2.25 18.43 11.54
N SER A 55 -3.53 18.47 11.94
CA SER A 55 -3.92 18.24 13.33
C SER A 55 -3.47 16.85 13.79
N GLU A 56 -2.80 16.79 14.94
CA GLU A 56 -2.32 15.54 15.55
C GLU A 56 -3.47 14.54 15.79
N GLU A 57 -4.65 15.03 16.16
CA GLU A 57 -5.83 14.19 16.39
C GLU A 57 -6.34 13.54 15.08
N ILE A 58 -6.35 14.28 13.97
CA ILE A 58 -6.75 13.78 12.65
C ILE A 58 -5.72 12.75 12.17
N GLN A 59 -4.42 13.05 12.29
CA GLN A 59 -3.36 12.13 11.91
C GLN A 59 -3.43 10.82 12.70
N GLN A 60 -3.74 10.87 13.99
CA GLN A 60 -3.91 9.66 14.80
C GLN A 60 -5.14 8.83 14.41
N GLN A 61 -6.27 9.46 14.08
CA GLN A 61 -7.45 8.75 13.57
C GLN A 61 -7.16 8.09 12.20
N LEU A 62 -6.45 8.80 11.32
CA LEU A 62 -5.98 8.29 10.04
C LEU A 62 -5.05 7.08 10.22
N CYS A 63 -4.12 7.13 11.19
CA CYS A 63 -3.26 5.99 11.52
C CYS A 63 -4.07 4.74 11.89
N VAL A 64 -5.14 4.88 12.69
CA VAL A 64 -6.03 3.76 13.02
C VAL A 64 -6.74 3.25 11.77
N LEU A 65 -7.32 4.15 10.98
CA LEU A 65 -8.04 3.78 9.75
C LEU A 65 -7.14 3.04 8.75
N TRP A 66 -5.93 3.56 8.50
CA TRP A 66 -4.95 2.91 7.62
C TRP A 66 -4.50 1.56 8.15
N SER A 67 -4.26 1.46 9.46
CA SER A 67 -4.00 0.16 10.09
C SER A 67 -5.15 -0.81 9.83
N MET A 68 -6.41 -0.40 9.97
CA MET A 68 -7.54 -1.30 9.70
C MET A 68 -7.56 -1.83 8.25
N PHE A 69 -7.32 -0.96 7.25
CA PHE A 69 -7.21 -1.39 5.86
C PHE A 69 -6.03 -2.34 5.63
N LEU A 70 -4.86 -1.98 6.14
CA LEU A 70 -3.60 -2.70 5.88
C LEU A 70 -3.54 -4.04 6.62
N GLU A 71 -3.99 -4.11 7.86
CA GLU A 71 -4.12 -5.36 8.62
C GLU A 71 -5.12 -6.31 7.95
N THR A 72 -6.25 -5.79 7.46
CA THR A 72 -7.22 -6.59 6.70
C THR A 72 -6.61 -7.10 5.39
N ALA A 73 -5.87 -6.25 4.67
CA ALA A 73 -5.21 -6.61 3.42
C ALA A 73 -4.16 -7.72 3.60
N LYS A 74 -3.48 -7.80 4.75
CA LYS A 74 -2.53 -8.89 5.06
C LYS A 74 -3.20 -10.25 5.19
N ILE A 75 -4.49 -10.30 5.56
CA ILE A 75 -5.21 -11.54 5.89
C ILE A 75 -6.05 -12.03 4.72
N LEU A 76 -6.63 -11.12 3.94
CA LEU A 76 -7.41 -11.49 2.77
C LEU A 76 -6.51 -12.10 1.71
N GLU A 77 -6.77 -13.34 1.32
CA GLU A 77 -5.99 -14.07 0.33
C GLU A 77 -5.91 -13.33 -1.02
N GLU A 78 -4.74 -13.38 -1.64
CA GLU A 78 -4.54 -12.99 -3.03
C GLU A 78 -5.59 -13.63 -3.95
N GLY A 79 -6.15 -12.83 -4.86
CA GLY A 79 -7.20 -13.29 -5.78
C GLY A 79 -8.59 -13.46 -5.15
N HIS A 80 -8.74 -13.33 -3.82
CA HIS A 80 -10.04 -13.43 -3.17
C HIS A 80 -10.92 -12.20 -3.49
N PRO A 81 -12.22 -12.37 -3.83
CA PRO A 81 -13.11 -11.26 -4.18
C PRO A 81 -13.26 -10.17 -3.10
N PHE A 82 -12.96 -10.49 -1.85
CA PHE A 82 -13.03 -9.52 -0.75
C PHE A 82 -11.91 -8.49 -0.78
N GLN A 83 -10.77 -8.79 -1.41
CA GLN A 83 -9.76 -7.76 -1.63
C GLN A 83 -10.29 -6.64 -2.55
N GLU A 84 -11.12 -6.98 -3.55
CA GLU A 84 -11.78 -5.98 -4.41
C GLU A 84 -12.79 -5.13 -3.63
N LYS A 85 -13.51 -5.74 -2.69
CA LYS A 85 -14.42 -5.01 -1.80
C LYS A 85 -13.67 -4.07 -0.88
N LEU A 86 -12.53 -4.50 -0.33
CA LEU A 86 -11.65 -3.66 0.49
C LEU A 86 -11.09 -2.48 -0.32
N LEU A 87 -10.65 -2.72 -1.55
CA LEU A 87 -10.21 -1.66 -2.48
C LEU A 87 -11.36 -0.68 -2.79
N SER A 88 -12.55 -1.21 -3.08
CA SER A 88 -13.74 -0.40 -3.36
C SER A 88 -14.10 0.48 -2.17
N LEU A 89 -13.95 -0.03 -0.95
CA LEU A 89 -14.16 0.73 0.27
C LEU A 89 -13.10 1.83 0.44
N LEU A 90 -11.82 1.55 0.17
CA LEU A 90 -10.76 2.56 0.22
C LEU A 90 -11.01 3.69 -0.80
N LEU A 91 -11.40 3.33 -2.02
CA LEU A 91 -11.80 4.28 -3.06
C LEU A 91 -13.00 5.09 -2.62
N TRP A 92 -14.03 4.43 -2.08
CA TRP A 92 -15.21 5.12 -1.56
C TRP A 92 -14.84 6.11 -0.46
N THR A 93 -13.97 5.74 0.51
CA THR A 93 -13.55 6.66 1.57
C THR A 93 -12.85 7.89 1.00
N LYS A 94 -11.98 7.72 0.00
CA LYS A 94 -11.31 8.84 -0.68
C LYS A 94 -12.30 9.76 -1.39
N GLU A 95 -13.19 9.19 -2.21
CA GLU A 95 -14.15 9.97 -2.99
C GLU A 95 -15.21 10.63 -2.09
N PHE A 96 -15.62 9.94 -1.01
CA PHE A 96 -16.55 10.47 -0.02
C PHE A 96 -15.94 11.63 0.77
N ASP A 97 -14.69 11.53 1.24
CA ASP A 97 -13.98 12.65 1.88
C ASP A 97 -13.87 13.85 0.93
N SER A 98 -13.47 13.61 -0.33
CA SER A 98 -13.37 14.67 -1.35
C SER A 98 -14.73 15.34 -1.61
N LEU A 99 -15.80 14.57 -1.75
CA LEU A 99 -17.16 15.08 -1.97
C LEU A 99 -17.65 15.86 -0.73
N HIS A 100 -17.51 15.28 0.46
CA HIS A 100 -17.92 15.90 1.72
C HIS A 100 -17.22 17.24 1.93
N ARG A 101 -15.90 17.31 1.72
CA ARG A 101 -15.13 18.57 1.76
C ARG A 101 -15.61 19.57 0.72
N SER A 102 -15.92 19.14 -0.51
CA SER A 102 -16.40 20.05 -1.56
C SER A 102 -17.75 20.71 -1.23
N ILE A 103 -18.58 20.03 -0.42
CA ILE A 103 -19.90 20.53 -0.01
C ILE A 103 -19.78 21.42 1.24
N HIS A 104 -18.90 21.06 2.18
CA HIS A 104 -18.86 21.67 3.52
C HIS A 104 -17.69 22.62 3.78
N CYS A 105 -16.64 22.62 2.95
CA CYS A 105 -15.48 23.51 3.09
C CYS A 105 -15.47 24.58 1.98
N THR A 106 -15.33 25.85 2.37
CA THR A 106 -15.30 27.01 1.46
C THR A 106 -13.93 27.28 0.84
N GLU A 107 -12.86 26.73 1.41
CA GLU A 107 -11.51 26.81 0.86
C GLU A 107 -11.28 25.66 -0.12
N THR A 108 -10.88 25.98 -1.35
CA THR A 108 -10.40 25.01 -2.35
C THR A 108 -9.05 24.45 -1.91
N VAL A 109 -9.04 23.65 -0.85
CA VAL A 109 -7.87 22.86 -0.48
C VAL A 109 -7.82 21.69 -1.45
N ALA A 110 -6.91 21.78 -2.41
CA ALA A 110 -6.60 20.68 -3.33
C ALA A 110 -6.45 19.37 -2.54
N CYS A 111 -7.16 18.33 -2.99
CA CYS A 111 -7.15 16.93 -2.53
C CYS A 111 -6.29 16.67 -1.26
N ALA A 112 -6.90 16.76 -0.08
CA ALA A 112 -6.25 16.53 1.22
C ALA A 112 -5.70 15.10 1.41
N TRP A 113 -6.00 14.18 0.49
CA TRP A 113 -5.67 12.77 0.62
C TRP A 113 -4.16 12.48 0.60
N ASP A 114 -3.39 13.27 -0.14
CA ASP A 114 -1.93 13.13 -0.15
C ASP A 114 -1.33 13.50 1.22
N LEU A 115 -1.99 14.39 1.99
CA LEU A 115 -1.60 14.77 3.36
C LEU A 115 -2.04 13.74 4.41
N TYR A 116 -2.86 12.75 4.04
CA TYR A 116 -3.29 11.69 4.95
C TYR A 116 -2.26 10.56 5.07
N ARG A 117 -1.17 10.60 4.28
CA ARG A 117 0.01 9.72 4.42
C ARG A 117 -0.29 8.23 4.33
N PHE A 118 -1.39 7.84 3.66
CA PHE A 118 -1.73 6.43 3.42
C PHE A 118 -0.57 5.68 2.73
N GLY A 119 0.07 6.29 1.73
CA GLY A 119 1.23 5.71 1.05
C GLY A 119 2.41 5.43 1.98
N GLU A 120 2.63 6.29 2.99
CA GLU A 120 3.66 6.09 4.00
C GLU A 120 3.29 4.98 4.99
N SER A 121 2.02 4.93 5.43
CA SER A 121 1.52 3.82 6.25
C SER A 121 1.69 2.48 5.53
N LEU A 122 1.37 2.43 4.23
CA LEU A 122 1.57 1.24 3.41
C LEU A 122 3.05 0.85 3.34
N GLN A 123 3.95 1.82 3.14
CA GLN A 123 5.40 1.58 3.14
C GLN A 123 5.90 1.03 4.50
N ALA A 124 5.41 1.57 5.61
CA ALA A 124 5.76 1.10 6.94
C ALA A 124 5.29 -0.34 7.19
N THR A 125 4.04 -0.67 6.81
CA THR A 125 3.53 -2.04 6.90
C THR A 125 4.33 -3.01 6.03
N TRP A 126 4.80 -2.55 4.88
CA TRP A 126 5.68 -3.34 4.02
C TRP A 126 7.03 -3.66 4.68
N GLU A 127 7.62 -2.69 5.39
CA GLU A 127 8.85 -2.91 6.16
C GLU A 127 8.63 -3.88 7.33
N GLU A 128 7.50 -3.78 8.02
CA GLU A 128 7.10 -4.74 9.05
C GLU A 128 6.97 -6.15 8.48
N VAL A 129 6.18 -6.32 7.42
CA VAL A 129 5.86 -7.63 6.83
C VAL A 129 7.08 -8.33 6.20
N ILE A 130 8.08 -7.59 5.73
CA ILE A 130 9.37 -8.21 5.35
C ILE A 130 10.04 -8.85 6.57
N ASN A 131 10.06 -8.14 7.70
CA ASN A 131 10.87 -8.51 8.86
C ASN A 131 10.20 -9.58 9.73
N THR A 132 8.88 -9.51 9.89
CA THR A 132 8.12 -10.35 10.84
C THR A 132 6.98 -11.13 10.19
N GLY A 133 6.61 -10.80 8.95
CA GLY A 133 5.47 -11.38 8.26
C GLY A 133 5.76 -12.72 7.60
N THR A 134 4.67 -13.44 7.27
CA THR A 134 4.72 -14.67 6.48
C THR A 134 4.71 -14.36 4.98
N THR A 135 5.13 -15.33 4.16
CA THR A 135 5.05 -15.23 2.69
C THR A 135 3.62 -14.98 2.20
N SER A 136 2.61 -15.57 2.85
CA SER A 136 1.20 -15.34 2.52
C SER A 136 0.81 -13.88 2.74
N GLN A 137 1.17 -13.30 3.89
CA GLN A 137 0.91 -11.88 4.17
C GLN A 137 1.62 -10.95 3.18
N GLN A 138 2.84 -11.30 2.74
CA GLN A 138 3.55 -10.55 1.69
C GLN A 138 2.81 -10.59 0.35
N CYS A 139 2.30 -11.75 -0.06
CA CYS A 139 1.56 -11.91 -1.31
C CYS A 139 0.20 -11.19 -1.26
N ASN A 140 -0.51 -11.33 -0.14
CA ASN A 140 -1.80 -10.66 0.09
C ASN A 140 -1.63 -9.13 0.03
N LEU A 141 -0.61 -8.60 0.70
CA LEU A 141 -0.29 -7.17 0.69
C LEU A 141 0.18 -6.70 -0.70
N ALA A 142 0.94 -7.52 -1.44
CA ALA A 142 1.31 -7.25 -2.83
C ALA A 142 0.09 -7.09 -3.74
N SER A 143 -0.83 -8.03 -3.67
CA SER A 143 -2.07 -8.01 -4.46
C SER A 143 -2.88 -6.75 -4.15
N PHE A 144 -3.12 -6.45 -2.87
CA PHE A 144 -3.82 -5.23 -2.47
C PHE A 144 -3.09 -3.97 -2.95
N SER A 145 -1.78 -3.87 -2.71
CA SER A 145 -0.97 -2.70 -3.11
C SER A 145 -0.96 -2.49 -4.63
N ALA A 146 -0.87 -3.57 -5.41
CA ALA A 146 -0.90 -3.56 -6.87
C ALA A 146 -2.24 -3.02 -7.40
N LYS A 147 -3.35 -3.41 -6.77
CA LYS A 147 -4.69 -2.93 -7.10
C LYS A 147 -4.89 -1.47 -6.72
N VAL A 148 -4.43 -1.07 -5.54
CA VAL A 148 -4.45 0.34 -5.09
C VAL A 148 -3.64 1.24 -6.04
N LEU A 149 -2.46 0.78 -6.47
CA LEU A 149 -1.63 1.48 -7.47
C LEU A 149 -2.38 1.64 -8.81
N SER A 150 -3.04 0.57 -9.26
CA SER A 150 -3.81 0.56 -10.52
C SER A 150 -5.03 1.49 -10.44
N ALA A 151 -5.69 1.56 -9.27
CA ALA A 151 -6.76 2.50 -8.99
C ALA A 151 -6.27 3.97 -8.88
N GLY A 152 -4.96 4.18 -8.79
CA GLY A 152 -4.33 5.50 -8.82
C GLY A 152 -4.33 6.24 -7.48
N ILE A 153 -4.42 5.51 -6.37
CA ILE A 153 -4.24 6.07 -5.02
C ILE A 153 -2.75 6.07 -4.69
N CYS A 154 -2.22 7.20 -4.16
CA CYS A 154 -0.81 7.37 -3.73
C CYS A 154 0.20 6.79 -4.75
N ARG A 155 0.04 7.16 -6.03
CA ARG A 155 0.76 6.52 -7.14
C ARG A 155 2.26 6.54 -6.95
N ASP A 156 2.84 7.58 -6.38
CA ASP A 156 4.30 7.76 -6.32
C ASP A 156 4.89 6.90 -5.22
N GLU A 157 4.32 6.96 -4.02
CA GLU A 157 4.73 6.19 -2.85
C GLU A 157 4.61 4.70 -3.12
N ILE A 158 3.48 4.24 -3.67
CA ILE A 158 3.21 2.83 -3.89
C ILE A 158 4.06 2.29 -5.05
N SER A 159 4.28 3.07 -6.11
CA SER A 159 5.14 2.63 -7.20
C SER A 159 6.63 2.60 -6.82
N LEU A 160 7.07 3.49 -5.93
CA LEU A 160 8.40 3.41 -5.32
C LEU A 160 8.57 2.17 -4.45
N THR A 161 7.52 1.82 -3.68
CA THR A 161 7.46 0.55 -2.95
C THR A 161 7.66 -0.59 -3.95
N ALA A 162 6.80 -0.73 -4.95
CA ALA A 162 6.92 -1.78 -5.97
C ALA A 162 8.33 -1.84 -6.60
N LEU A 163 8.90 -0.68 -6.97
CA LEU A 163 10.24 -0.60 -7.54
C LEU A 163 11.33 -1.13 -6.60
N ARG A 164 11.27 -0.75 -5.32
CA ARG A 164 12.18 -1.26 -4.28
C ARG A 164 12.07 -2.77 -4.16
N TYR A 165 10.85 -3.31 -4.09
CA TYR A 165 10.63 -4.76 -3.96
C TYR A 165 11.12 -5.55 -5.16
N LEU A 166 10.80 -5.11 -6.38
CA LEU A 166 11.27 -5.77 -7.59
C LEU A 166 12.80 -5.74 -7.70
N ARG A 167 13.43 -4.63 -7.30
CA ARG A 167 14.89 -4.54 -7.19
C ARG A 167 15.44 -5.58 -6.20
N GLU A 168 14.91 -5.62 -4.99
CA GLU A 168 15.40 -6.53 -3.94
C GLU A 168 15.14 -8.01 -4.26
N ALA A 169 14.06 -8.33 -4.97
CA ALA A 169 13.73 -9.71 -5.31
C ALA A 169 14.44 -10.20 -6.59
N LEU A 170 14.65 -9.33 -7.58
CA LEU A 170 15.05 -9.75 -8.93
C LEU A 170 16.43 -9.23 -9.37
N GLU A 171 16.93 -8.16 -8.75
CA GLU A 171 18.18 -7.50 -9.12
C GLU A 171 19.33 -7.70 -8.11
N THR A 172 19.12 -8.49 -7.05
CA THR A 172 20.17 -8.88 -6.09
C THR A 172 20.70 -10.28 -6.37
N ASP A 173 21.94 -10.57 -5.96
CA ASP A 173 22.53 -11.91 -5.93
C ASP A 173 22.36 -12.62 -4.57
N GLU A 174 21.76 -11.96 -3.59
CA GLU A 174 21.40 -12.58 -2.30
C GLU A 174 20.27 -13.60 -2.47
N GLU A 175 20.63 -14.89 -2.51
CA GLU A 175 19.69 -15.99 -2.74
C GLU A 175 18.59 -16.07 -1.67
N ALA A 176 18.95 -15.92 -0.38
CA ALA A 176 17.96 -15.95 0.71
C ALA A 176 16.91 -14.83 0.57
N LYS A 177 17.33 -13.63 0.18
CA LYS A 177 16.44 -12.48 -0.03
C LYS A 177 15.59 -12.66 -1.27
N THR A 178 16.18 -13.19 -2.34
CA THR A 178 15.48 -13.57 -3.57
C THR A 178 14.36 -14.56 -3.25
N ILE A 179 14.68 -15.68 -2.61
CA ILE A 179 13.70 -16.72 -2.25
C ILE A 179 12.57 -16.16 -1.38
N ALA A 180 12.91 -15.33 -0.38
CA ALA A 180 11.92 -14.76 0.52
C ALA A 180 10.93 -13.82 -0.19
N LEU A 181 11.40 -12.96 -1.09
CA LEU A 181 10.59 -11.90 -1.71
C LEU A 181 10.01 -12.28 -3.07
N LEU A 182 10.49 -13.36 -3.70
CA LEU A 182 10.08 -13.77 -5.03
C LEU A 182 8.57 -13.98 -5.17
N PRO A 183 7.86 -14.63 -4.22
CA PRO A 183 6.41 -14.82 -4.34
C PRO A 183 5.67 -13.48 -4.47
N ALA A 184 5.91 -12.54 -3.57
CA ALA A 184 5.28 -11.22 -3.61
C ALA A 184 5.68 -10.40 -4.86
N ALA A 185 6.92 -10.55 -5.34
CA ALA A 185 7.37 -9.91 -6.58
C ALA A 185 6.62 -10.43 -7.81
N ALA A 186 6.28 -11.71 -7.84
CA ALA A 186 5.44 -12.29 -8.88
C ALA A 186 4.03 -11.67 -8.85
N VAL A 187 3.40 -11.59 -7.67
CA VAL A 187 2.08 -10.95 -7.49
C VAL A 187 2.09 -9.51 -8.00
N TRP A 188 3.09 -8.71 -7.60
CA TRP A 188 3.24 -7.34 -8.10
C TRP A 188 3.27 -7.28 -9.64
N ILE A 189 4.05 -8.16 -10.26
CA ILE A 189 4.17 -8.20 -11.72
C ILE A 189 2.89 -8.66 -12.39
N ASP A 190 2.15 -9.60 -11.82
CA ASP A 190 0.92 -10.12 -12.41
C ASP A 190 -0.25 -9.14 -12.25
N ASP A 191 -0.49 -8.65 -11.03
CA ASP A 191 -1.64 -7.80 -10.71
C ASP A 191 -1.50 -6.36 -11.21
N SER A 192 -0.28 -5.83 -11.28
CA SER A 192 -0.02 -4.46 -11.75
C SER A 192 0.76 -4.39 -13.07
N ARG A 193 0.78 -5.48 -13.85
CA ARG A 193 1.57 -5.60 -15.10
C ARG A 193 1.45 -4.40 -16.03
N HIS A 194 0.24 -3.91 -16.19
CA HIS A 194 -0.11 -2.84 -17.12
C HIS A 194 0.43 -1.50 -16.63
N MET A 195 0.34 -1.24 -15.32
CA MET A 195 0.92 -0.05 -14.68
C MET A 195 2.44 -0.07 -14.71
N LEU A 196 3.07 -1.19 -14.34
CA LEU A 196 4.52 -1.32 -14.34
C LEU A 196 5.10 -1.17 -15.77
N LEU A 197 4.42 -1.74 -16.77
CA LEU A 197 4.78 -1.53 -18.17
C LEU A 197 4.61 -0.07 -18.58
N ALA A 198 3.50 0.58 -18.24
CA ALA A 198 3.26 1.99 -18.57
C ALA A 198 4.35 2.89 -17.97
N PHE A 199 4.69 2.72 -16.69
CA PHE A 199 5.79 3.44 -16.06
C PHE A 199 7.14 3.17 -16.73
N SER A 200 7.38 1.92 -17.14
CA SER A 200 8.62 1.52 -17.81
C SER A 200 8.77 2.10 -19.21
N VAL A 201 7.67 2.21 -19.97
CA VAL A 201 7.61 2.87 -21.28
C VAL A 201 7.82 4.38 -21.14
N GLN A 202 7.26 4.98 -20.10
CA GLN A 202 7.41 6.41 -19.80
C GLN A 202 8.78 6.77 -19.19
N ASN A 203 9.65 5.77 -18.95
CA ASN A 203 10.90 5.94 -18.20
C ASN A 203 10.70 6.70 -16.88
N ARG A 204 9.66 6.31 -16.14
CA ARG A 204 9.24 7.03 -14.93
C ARG A 204 10.38 7.07 -13.92
N PHE A 205 10.77 8.29 -13.57
CA PHE A 205 11.83 8.61 -12.62
C PHE A 205 11.25 9.38 -11.44
N TYR A 206 11.81 9.13 -10.25
CA TYR A 206 11.43 9.80 -9.01
C TYR A 206 12.55 10.78 -8.65
N GLY A 207 12.19 12.06 -8.47
CA GLY A 207 13.14 13.13 -8.15
C GLY A 207 13.90 12.93 -6.84
N GLU A 208 14.87 13.80 -6.56
CA GLU A 208 15.76 13.70 -5.39
C GLU A 208 15.03 13.74 -4.04
N GLN A 209 13.78 14.22 -4.00
CA GLN A 209 12.93 14.14 -2.82
C GLN A 209 12.67 12.69 -2.35
N PHE A 210 12.77 11.72 -3.26
CA PHE A 210 12.64 10.31 -2.98
C PHE A 210 14.04 9.69 -2.90
N LYS A 211 14.30 8.96 -1.82
CA LYS A 211 15.58 8.28 -1.50
C LYS A 211 16.24 7.70 -2.77
N VAL A 212 17.20 8.43 -3.35
CA VAL A 212 17.79 8.18 -4.70
C VAL A 212 18.31 6.75 -4.88
N HIS A 213 18.77 6.13 -3.79
CA HIS A 213 19.25 4.74 -3.79
C HIS A 213 18.15 3.72 -4.11
N LEU A 214 16.88 3.99 -3.77
CA LEU A 214 15.75 3.08 -4.03
C LEU A 214 15.43 2.99 -5.53
N ALA A 215 15.62 4.09 -6.26
CA ALA A 215 15.38 4.13 -7.69
C ALA A 215 16.54 3.54 -8.52
N THR A 216 17.69 3.27 -7.91
CA THR A 216 18.90 2.84 -8.62
C THR A 216 18.88 1.34 -8.91
N PRO A 217 19.27 0.87 -10.11
CA PRO A 217 19.35 -0.56 -10.41
C PRO A 217 20.19 -1.34 -9.39
N GLY A 218 19.74 -2.54 -9.05
CA GLY A 218 20.46 -3.52 -8.25
C GLY A 218 21.63 -4.14 -9.01
N GLU A 219 22.42 -4.91 -8.29
CA GLU A 219 23.71 -5.42 -8.75
C GLU A 219 23.61 -6.28 -10.02
N LEU A 220 22.65 -7.22 -10.08
CA LEU A 220 22.48 -8.06 -11.26
C LEU A 220 22.03 -7.26 -12.50
N ALA A 221 21.17 -6.25 -12.32
CA ALA A 221 20.75 -5.39 -13.42
C ALA A 221 21.93 -4.53 -13.92
N ARG A 222 22.78 -4.04 -13.02
CA ARG A 222 24.01 -3.31 -13.38
C ARG A 222 25.00 -4.19 -14.15
N ARG A 223 25.21 -5.45 -13.72
CA ARG A 223 26.02 -6.43 -14.46
C ARG A 223 25.48 -6.71 -15.87
N ALA A 224 24.17 -6.56 -16.06
CA ALA A 224 23.50 -6.63 -17.36
C ALA A 224 23.53 -5.30 -18.16
N ASN A 225 24.38 -4.33 -17.78
CA ASN A 225 24.51 -3.01 -18.40
C ASN A 225 23.24 -2.15 -18.35
N ILE A 226 22.43 -2.30 -17.30
CA ILE A 226 21.25 -1.47 -17.06
C ILE A 226 21.61 -0.38 -16.04
N SER A 227 21.60 0.87 -16.50
CA SER A 227 21.98 2.05 -15.70
C SER A 227 20.82 3.01 -15.45
N GLN A 228 19.69 2.82 -16.13
CA GLN A 228 18.51 3.66 -16.03
C GLN A 228 17.90 3.56 -14.63
N ARG A 229 17.77 4.70 -13.94
CA ARG A 229 17.06 4.80 -12.65
C ARG A 229 15.54 4.75 -12.85
N GLY A 230 14.82 4.40 -11.81
CA GLY A 230 13.36 4.33 -11.84
C GLY A 230 12.87 3.13 -12.65
N PHE A 231 11.66 3.26 -13.20
CA PHE A 231 11.12 2.32 -14.16
C PHE A 231 11.72 2.57 -15.53
N SER A 232 12.13 1.50 -16.22
CA SER A 232 12.59 1.59 -17.62
C SER A 232 12.29 0.29 -18.34
N LEU A 233 12.14 0.36 -19.66
CA LEU A 233 11.86 -0.84 -20.47
C LEU A 233 12.94 -1.91 -20.31
N LYS A 234 14.21 -1.51 -20.15
CA LYS A 234 15.32 -2.45 -19.92
C LYS A 234 15.18 -3.21 -18.61
N ARG A 235 14.86 -2.51 -17.50
CA ARG A 235 14.61 -3.16 -16.20
C ARG A 235 13.38 -4.04 -16.24
N TRP A 236 12.31 -3.59 -16.89
CA TRP A 236 11.08 -4.39 -17.06
C TRP A 236 11.34 -5.73 -17.75
N LEU A 237 12.06 -5.72 -18.89
CA LEU A 237 12.43 -6.95 -19.58
C LEU A 237 13.34 -7.84 -18.72
N PHE A 238 14.31 -7.23 -18.02
CA PHE A 238 15.19 -7.95 -17.10
C PHE A 238 14.41 -8.66 -15.99
N TRP A 239 13.45 -8.00 -15.33
CA TRP A 239 12.61 -8.59 -14.28
C TRP A 239 11.79 -9.76 -14.80
N ARG A 240 11.16 -9.62 -15.97
CA ARG A 240 10.37 -10.70 -16.58
C ARG A 240 11.22 -11.92 -16.90
N GLU A 241 12.42 -11.74 -17.43
CA GLU A 241 13.32 -12.86 -17.72
C GLU A 241 13.86 -13.51 -16.43
N ARG A 242 14.10 -12.73 -15.38
CA ARG A 242 14.48 -13.26 -14.07
C ARG A 242 13.37 -14.09 -13.44
N LEU A 243 12.14 -13.58 -13.39
CA LEU A 243 10.98 -14.31 -12.86
C LEU A 243 10.79 -15.67 -13.52
N LYS A 244 10.85 -15.72 -14.86
CA LYS A 244 10.73 -16.98 -15.61
C LYS A 244 11.78 -18.01 -15.19
N LYS A 245 13.03 -17.57 -15.00
CA LYS A 245 14.15 -18.46 -14.61
C LYS A 245 14.08 -18.93 -13.16
N THR A 246 13.43 -18.17 -12.29
CA THR A 246 13.29 -18.51 -10.87
C THR A 246 12.03 -19.31 -10.56
N GLN A 247 11.11 -19.42 -11.53
CA GLN A 247 9.90 -20.24 -11.45
C GLN A 247 10.03 -21.59 -12.20
N SER A 248 11.10 -21.77 -12.97
CA SER A 248 11.45 -22.99 -13.71
C SER A 248 12.37 -23.91 -12.91
#